data_AF-A0AAJ1TP48-F1
#
_entry.id   AF-A0AAJ1TP48-F1
#
_cell.length_a   1.000
_cell.length_b   1.000
_cell.length_c   1.000
_cell.angle_alpha   90.00
_cell.angle_beta   90.00
_cell.angle_gamma   90.00
#
_symmetry.space_group_name_H-M   'P 1'
#
loop_
_entity.id
_entity.type
_entity.pdbx_description
1 polymer ?
#
loop_
_entity_poly.entity_id
_entity_poly.type
_entity_poly.pdbx_seq_one_letter_code
_entity_poly.pdbx_strand_id
1 'polypeptide(L)'
;MTRHADPRALGRDAVPAPEPRGAAPPRPPRYRLWVMSDLVVDRHPLTLPDPLPDFDALVVAGDVSDDLRASVAWLAQSLDGRQGSRPVVMVPGNREFWGGRDGDGDIAGILARGRELASRAGIALLSDDGLRVDDGRGTGLYLLGATLWTDWALHGSRRATLARGHARHHLGDCRRIRRAGALPYLPHDAGGAHARSRAFIEDALGSVVAQATGFRPSPVALVQDARPGDRAVVVTHHAPSARTLPPEVLPELADEWVGASLASDLEGLMSGWGAPTLWIHGSVPGPVDVTVGPTRIVANPRISGWECGRAPFDPTFIVEV
;
A
#
# COMPACT_ATOMS: atom_id res chain seq x y z
N MET A 1 -74.90 -30.37 -7.30
CA MET A 1 -74.21 -29.89 -6.08
C MET A 1 -73.20 -30.94 -5.65
N THR A 2 -72.04 -30.93 -6.27
CA THR A 2 -70.90 -31.82 -6.00
C THR A 2 -69.98 -31.11 -5.02
N ARG A 3 -69.79 -31.68 -3.82
CA ARG A 3 -68.96 -31.10 -2.75
C ARG A 3 -67.48 -31.33 -3.10
N HIS A 4 -66.72 -30.25 -3.19
CA HIS A 4 -65.26 -30.26 -3.31
C HIS A 4 -64.63 -30.67 -1.97
N ALA A 5 -63.65 -31.58 -2.02
CA ALA A 5 -62.85 -32.00 -0.88
C ALA A 5 -61.74 -30.98 -0.57
N ASP A 6 -61.47 -30.80 0.72
CA ASP A 6 -60.49 -29.89 1.32
C ASP A 6 -59.04 -30.37 1.06
N PRO A 7 -58.13 -29.55 0.50
CA PRO A 7 -56.77 -29.97 0.14
C PRO A 7 -55.76 -29.97 1.31
N ARG A 8 -56.20 -29.93 2.58
CA ARG A 8 -55.31 -29.94 3.74
C ARG A 8 -55.04 -31.35 4.28
N ALA A 9 -54.36 -32.18 3.50
CA ALA A 9 -53.76 -33.43 3.99
C ALA A 9 -52.56 -33.86 3.13
N LEU A 10 -51.48 -33.08 3.17
CA LEU A 10 -50.15 -33.54 2.76
C LEU A 10 -49.18 -33.16 3.87
N GLY A 11 -48.75 -34.17 4.62
CA GLY A 11 -47.73 -34.04 5.67
C GLY A 11 -46.44 -33.51 5.08
N ARG A 12 -45.92 -32.43 5.68
CA ARG A 12 -44.57 -31.94 5.43
C ARG A 12 -43.63 -32.72 6.35
N ASP A 13 -42.97 -33.73 5.81
CA ASP A 13 -41.81 -34.32 6.47
C ASP A 13 -40.71 -33.25 6.51
N ALA A 14 -40.34 -32.85 7.72
CA ALA A 14 -39.31 -31.85 7.96
C ALA A 14 -37.94 -32.43 7.55
N VAL A 15 -37.31 -31.84 6.54
CA VAL A 15 -35.91 -32.11 6.20
C VAL A 15 -35.05 -31.64 7.39
N PRO A 16 -34.22 -32.50 8.01
CA PRO A 16 -33.38 -32.08 9.12
C PRO A 16 -32.36 -31.05 8.64
N ALA A 17 -32.20 -29.98 9.43
CA ALA A 17 -31.23 -28.93 9.16
C ALA A 17 -29.80 -29.53 9.13
N PRO A 18 -28.94 -29.15 8.18
CA PRO A 18 -27.56 -29.61 8.17
C PRO A 18 -26.85 -29.11 9.42
N GLU A 19 -26.15 -30.02 10.11
CA GLU A 19 -25.34 -29.67 11.27
C GLU A 19 -24.29 -28.60 10.89
N PRO A 20 -23.99 -27.65 11.79
CA PRO A 20 -22.94 -26.68 11.57
C PRO A 20 -21.61 -27.43 11.47
N ARG A 21 -21.07 -27.53 10.24
CA ARG A 21 -19.71 -28.02 10.02
C ARG A 21 -18.78 -27.13 10.83
N GLY A 22 -18.15 -27.69 11.85
CA GLY A 22 -17.12 -27.01 12.63
C GLY A 22 -16.13 -26.36 11.66
N ALA A 23 -15.88 -25.06 11.85
CA ALA A 23 -14.93 -24.33 11.04
C ALA A 23 -13.59 -25.08 11.09
N ALA A 24 -13.06 -25.45 9.92
CA ALA A 24 -11.74 -26.02 9.83
C ALA A 24 -10.74 -25.09 10.54
N PRO A 25 -9.72 -25.61 11.24
CA PRO A 25 -8.70 -24.78 11.85
C PRO A 25 -8.11 -23.85 10.78
N PRO A 26 -7.81 -22.57 11.12
CA PRO A 26 -7.23 -21.64 10.16
C PRO A 26 -5.97 -22.27 9.58
N ARG A 27 -5.89 -22.35 8.25
CA ARG A 27 -4.67 -22.78 7.58
C ARG A 27 -3.54 -21.86 8.01
N PRO A 28 -2.31 -22.37 8.21
CA PRO A 28 -1.18 -21.51 8.53
C PRO A 28 -1.04 -20.42 7.46
N PRO A 29 -0.61 -19.22 7.86
CA PRO A 29 -0.39 -18.10 6.95
C PRO A 29 0.55 -18.53 5.83
N ARG A 30 0.27 -18.09 4.60
CA ARG A 30 1.04 -18.49 3.42
C ARG A 30 2.28 -17.63 3.23
N TYR A 31 2.24 -16.38 3.69
CA TYR A 31 3.36 -15.44 3.57
C TYR A 31 3.54 -14.62 4.84
N ARG A 32 4.80 -14.34 5.19
CA ARG A 32 5.22 -13.43 6.24
C ARG A 32 5.94 -12.24 5.63
N LEU A 33 5.32 -11.09 5.73
CA LEU A 33 5.83 -9.83 5.21
C LEU A 33 6.46 -9.04 6.36
N TRP A 34 7.74 -8.72 6.27
CA TRP A 34 8.40 -7.81 7.19
C TRP A 34 8.14 -6.38 6.73
N VAL A 35 7.38 -5.61 7.50
CA VAL A 35 6.79 -4.35 7.04
C VAL A 35 7.37 -3.16 7.79
N MET A 36 7.78 -2.13 7.05
CA MET A 36 8.26 -0.86 7.61
C MET A 36 8.00 0.32 6.67
N SER A 37 7.92 1.52 7.23
CA SER A 37 7.80 2.77 6.48
C SER A 37 8.40 3.94 7.25
N ASP A 38 8.57 5.08 6.57
CA ASP A 38 8.89 6.36 7.21
C ASP A 38 10.10 6.26 8.16
N LEU A 39 11.16 5.57 7.71
CA LEU A 39 12.33 5.27 8.53
C LEU A 39 13.16 6.53 8.84
N VAL A 40 13.19 7.48 7.89
CA VAL A 40 13.88 8.79 7.98
C VAL A 40 15.31 8.67 8.55
N VAL A 41 16.08 7.74 7.98
CA VAL A 41 17.40 7.30 8.50
C VAL A 41 18.48 8.37 8.40
N ASP A 42 18.28 9.35 7.53
CA ASP A 42 19.12 10.54 7.33
C ASP A 42 19.02 11.55 8.47
N ARG A 43 17.96 11.47 9.29
CA ARG A 43 17.75 12.32 10.47
C ARG A 43 17.90 11.55 11.76
N HIS A 44 17.47 10.30 11.76
CA HIS A 44 17.48 9.42 12.93
C HIS A 44 18.13 8.09 12.54
N PRO A 45 19.40 7.84 12.89
CA PRO A 45 20.05 6.58 12.54
C PRO A 45 19.25 5.36 13.02
N LEU A 46 19.17 4.32 12.20
CA LEU A 46 18.51 3.06 12.50
C LEU A 46 19.46 1.90 12.23
N THR A 47 19.45 0.92 13.11
CA THR A 47 20.11 -0.38 12.91
C THR A 47 19.02 -1.45 12.81
N LEU A 48 19.05 -2.24 11.74
CA LEU A 48 18.15 -3.38 11.58
C LEU A 48 18.50 -4.47 12.62
N PRO A 49 17.51 -5.25 13.09
CA PRO A 49 17.74 -6.31 14.06
C PRO A 49 18.78 -7.32 13.57
N ASP A 50 19.48 -7.96 14.51
CA ASP A 50 20.39 -9.06 14.25
C ASP A 50 20.21 -10.15 15.32
N PRO A 51 19.68 -11.34 14.97
CA PRO A 51 19.32 -11.78 13.61
C PRO A 51 18.12 -11.02 13.03
N LEU A 52 18.01 -11.04 11.69
CA LEU A 52 16.81 -10.59 11.00
C LEU A 52 15.59 -11.45 11.43
N PRO A 53 14.37 -10.90 11.47
CA PRO A 53 13.17 -11.70 11.69
C PRO A 53 12.98 -12.73 10.57
N ASP A 54 12.15 -13.73 10.82
CA ASP A 54 11.85 -14.75 9.82
C ASP A 54 10.72 -14.25 8.91
N PHE A 55 11.03 -14.00 7.64
CA PHE A 55 10.15 -13.39 6.66
C PHE A 55 10.33 -14.04 5.28
N ASP A 56 9.30 -13.92 4.44
CA ASP A 56 9.33 -14.37 3.05
C ASP A 56 9.60 -13.19 2.10
N ALA A 57 9.16 -11.97 2.45
CA ALA A 57 9.54 -10.74 1.76
C ALA A 57 9.67 -9.55 2.75
N LEU A 58 10.61 -8.65 2.48
CA LEU A 58 10.68 -7.33 3.14
C LEU A 58 9.92 -6.32 2.28
N VAL A 59 9.02 -5.55 2.90
CA VAL A 59 8.20 -4.52 2.24
C VAL A 59 8.42 -3.17 2.93
N VAL A 60 8.93 -2.21 2.17
CA VAL A 60 9.25 -0.86 2.63
C VAL A 60 8.37 0.18 1.93
N ALA A 61 7.44 0.79 2.67
CA ALA A 61 6.42 1.69 2.14
C ALA A 61 6.84 3.19 2.19
N GLY A 62 8.02 3.47 1.63
CA GLY A 62 8.51 4.84 1.40
C GLY A 62 9.10 5.56 2.60
N ASP A 63 9.65 6.74 2.33
CA ASP A 63 10.23 7.69 3.28
C ASP A 63 11.33 7.08 4.17
N VAL A 64 12.19 6.27 3.55
CA VAL A 64 13.43 5.81 4.17
C VAL A 64 14.39 6.97 4.38
N SER A 65 14.50 7.89 3.42
CA SER A 65 15.34 9.10 3.50
C SER A 65 14.87 10.19 2.53
N ASP A 66 15.48 11.39 2.58
CA ASP A 66 15.19 12.52 1.68
C ASP A 66 15.75 12.36 0.24
N ASP A 67 16.38 11.23 -0.10
CA ASP A 67 16.93 10.94 -1.43
C ASP A 67 16.77 9.46 -1.78
N LEU A 68 16.14 9.17 -2.94
CA LEU A 68 15.89 7.79 -3.38
C LEU A 68 17.16 6.93 -3.48
N ARG A 69 18.29 7.50 -3.91
CA ARG A 69 19.56 6.75 -4.03
C ARG A 69 20.10 6.41 -2.64
N ALA A 70 20.02 7.36 -1.71
CA ALA A 70 20.40 7.13 -0.32
C ALA A 70 19.50 6.07 0.34
N SER A 71 18.20 6.09 0.08
CA SER A 71 17.26 5.07 0.57
C SER A 71 17.62 3.66 0.08
N VAL A 72 17.87 3.51 -1.24
CA VAL A 72 18.29 2.23 -1.84
C VAL A 72 19.63 1.76 -1.29
N ALA A 73 20.61 2.67 -1.21
CA ALA A 73 21.94 2.36 -0.70
C ALA A 73 21.90 1.93 0.77
N TRP A 74 21.11 2.63 1.60
CA TRP A 74 20.94 2.30 3.01
C TRP A 74 20.30 0.93 3.20
N LEU A 75 19.25 0.60 2.43
CA LEU A 75 18.62 -0.73 2.49
C LEU A 75 19.61 -1.84 2.12
N ALA A 76 20.34 -1.67 1.01
CA ALA A 76 21.33 -2.65 0.57
C ALA A 76 22.43 -2.88 1.62
N GLN A 77 22.97 -1.79 2.18
CA GLN A 77 24.03 -1.83 3.20
C GLN A 77 23.53 -2.38 4.53
N SER A 78 22.31 -2.04 4.94
CA SER A 78 21.75 -2.47 6.24
C SER A 78 21.39 -3.95 6.26
N LEU A 79 20.99 -4.49 5.11
CA LEU A 79 20.72 -5.92 4.95
C LEU A 79 22.00 -6.72 4.79
N ASP A 80 23.00 -6.19 4.07
CA ASP A 80 24.34 -6.81 3.89
C ASP A 80 24.28 -8.30 3.47
N GLY A 81 23.31 -8.64 2.61
CA GLY A 81 23.11 -10.01 2.13
C GLY A 81 22.43 -10.96 3.14
N ARG A 82 22.17 -10.53 4.38
CA ARG A 82 21.51 -11.36 5.42
C ARG A 82 20.09 -11.79 5.02
N GLN A 83 19.46 -11.11 4.07
CA GLN A 83 18.17 -11.49 3.46
C GLN A 83 18.28 -12.70 2.51
N GLY A 84 19.47 -13.07 2.04
CA GLY A 84 19.64 -14.16 1.08
C GLY A 84 18.82 -13.94 -0.20
N SER A 85 18.03 -14.93 -0.61
CA SER A 85 17.18 -14.86 -1.81
C SER A 85 15.79 -14.25 -1.57
N ARG A 86 15.47 -13.83 -0.34
CA ARG A 86 14.15 -13.27 -0.02
C ARG A 86 14.02 -11.89 -0.66
N PRO A 87 12.93 -11.61 -1.41
CA PRO A 87 12.76 -10.34 -2.09
C PRO A 87 12.68 -9.16 -1.12
N VAL A 88 13.27 -8.05 -1.55
CA VAL A 88 13.16 -6.74 -0.89
C VAL A 88 12.38 -5.83 -1.81
N VAL A 89 11.22 -5.38 -1.37
CA VAL A 89 10.32 -4.51 -2.11
C VAL A 89 10.32 -3.14 -1.47
N MET A 90 10.53 -2.12 -2.28
CA MET A 90 10.48 -0.73 -1.86
C MET A 90 9.51 0.05 -2.76
N VAL A 91 8.62 0.81 -2.16
CA VAL A 91 7.86 1.86 -2.82
C VAL A 91 8.49 3.19 -2.42
N PRO A 92 8.79 4.12 -3.35
CA PRO A 92 9.26 5.45 -2.96
C PRO A 92 8.13 6.25 -2.32
N GLY A 93 8.43 6.96 -1.24
CA GLY A 93 7.58 8.00 -0.67
C GLY A 93 7.83 9.34 -1.33
N ASN A 94 7.19 10.39 -0.83
CA ASN A 94 7.35 11.73 -1.39
C ASN A 94 8.74 12.31 -1.07
N ARG A 95 9.34 11.93 0.08
CA ARG A 95 10.63 12.48 0.51
C ARG A 95 11.79 11.97 -0.31
N GLU A 96 11.72 10.75 -0.84
CA GLU A 96 12.72 10.23 -1.77
C GLU A 96 12.90 11.12 -3.01
N PHE A 97 11.89 11.91 -3.37
CA PHE A 97 11.93 12.84 -4.50
C PHE A 97 12.38 14.26 -4.13
N TRP A 98 12.77 14.51 -2.88
CA TRP A 98 13.30 15.82 -2.47
C TRP A 98 14.73 16.06 -2.98
N GLY A 99 15.41 15.00 -3.45
CA GLY A 99 16.73 15.08 -4.09
C GLY A 99 17.90 15.28 -3.13
N GLY A 100 17.69 15.04 -1.83
CA GLY A 100 18.72 15.14 -0.80
C GLY A 100 19.40 16.51 -0.71
N ARG A 101 20.69 16.50 -0.34
CA ARG A 101 21.52 17.72 -0.22
C ARG A 101 22.03 18.23 -1.57
N ASP A 102 22.09 17.37 -2.58
CA ASP A 102 22.74 17.67 -3.85
C ASP A 102 21.77 18.20 -4.92
N GLY A 103 20.45 18.07 -4.71
CA GLY A 103 19.44 18.72 -5.55
C GLY A 103 19.44 18.21 -6.99
N ASP A 104 19.51 16.89 -7.17
CA ASP A 104 19.80 16.31 -8.48
C ASP A 104 18.55 15.81 -9.20
N GLY A 105 17.89 16.72 -9.92
CA GLY A 105 17.01 16.39 -11.05
C GLY A 105 15.52 16.37 -10.75
N ASP A 106 14.75 16.16 -11.81
CA ASP A 106 13.30 16.03 -11.70
C ASP A 106 12.88 14.63 -11.23
N ILE A 107 11.61 14.51 -10.86
CA ILE A 107 10.98 13.27 -10.39
C ILE A 107 11.24 12.07 -11.31
N ALA A 108 11.25 12.27 -12.63
CA ALA A 108 11.48 11.20 -13.60
C ALA A 108 12.94 10.77 -13.62
N GLY A 109 13.87 11.73 -13.60
CA GLY A 109 15.30 11.47 -13.53
C GLY A 109 15.71 10.81 -12.22
N ILE A 110 15.12 11.21 -11.09
CA ILE A 110 15.34 10.59 -9.78
C ILE A 110 14.87 9.13 -9.81
N LEU A 111 13.64 8.89 -10.29
CA LEU A 111 13.09 7.53 -10.38
C LEU A 111 13.93 6.63 -11.30
N ALA A 112 14.36 7.13 -12.45
CA ALA A 112 15.19 6.36 -13.39
C ALA A 112 16.51 5.90 -12.76
N ARG A 113 17.22 6.81 -12.07
CA ARG A 113 18.46 6.49 -11.33
C ARG A 113 18.20 5.55 -10.16
N GLY A 114 17.10 5.77 -9.44
CA GLY A 114 16.68 4.89 -8.35
C GLY A 114 16.44 3.45 -8.83
N ARG A 115 15.76 3.27 -9.96
CA ARG A 115 15.53 1.94 -10.57
C ARG A 115 16.83 1.25 -10.96
N GLU A 116 17.77 1.98 -11.56
CA GLU A 116 19.08 1.44 -11.93
C GLU A 116 19.85 0.94 -10.70
N LEU A 117 19.90 1.74 -9.62
CA LEU A 117 20.56 1.35 -8.38
C LEU A 117 19.85 0.19 -7.68
N ALA A 118 18.52 0.23 -7.59
CA ALA A 118 17.72 -0.81 -6.96
C ALA A 118 17.91 -2.15 -7.68
N SER A 119 17.91 -2.15 -9.02
CA SER A 119 18.18 -3.34 -9.83
C SER A 119 19.55 -3.94 -9.52
N ARG A 120 20.61 -3.11 -9.45
CA ARG A 120 21.96 -3.57 -9.09
C ARG A 120 22.06 -4.12 -7.66
N ALA A 121 21.24 -3.60 -6.75
CA ALA A 121 21.18 -4.03 -5.35
C ALA A 121 20.25 -5.23 -5.11
N GLY A 122 19.53 -5.73 -6.12
CA GLY A 122 18.53 -6.78 -5.95
C GLY A 122 17.27 -6.32 -5.20
N ILE A 123 16.95 -5.03 -5.26
CA ILE A 123 15.76 -4.43 -4.65
C ILE A 123 14.71 -4.17 -5.74
N ALA A 124 13.49 -4.64 -5.53
CA ALA A 124 12.36 -4.35 -6.38
C ALA A 124 11.76 -2.98 -6.01
N LEU A 125 12.16 -1.94 -6.75
CA LEU A 125 11.61 -0.59 -6.60
C LEU A 125 10.32 -0.45 -7.41
N LEU A 126 9.17 -0.48 -6.74
CA LEU A 126 7.86 -0.42 -7.36
C LEU A 126 7.32 1.02 -7.41
N SER A 127 6.96 1.47 -8.61
CA SER A 127 6.33 2.77 -8.84
C SER A 127 5.35 2.62 -10.00
N ASP A 128 4.08 2.40 -9.65
CA ASP A 128 3.02 1.94 -10.55
C ASP A 128 3.46 0.63 -11.24
N ASP A 129 3.98 -0.31 -10.45
CA ASP A 129 4.55 -1.58 -10.90
C ASP A 129 4.30 -2.70 -9.87
N GLY A 130 4.54 -3.96 -10.24
CA GLY A 130 4.28 -5.12 -9.40
C GLY A 130 5.37 -6.19 -9.42
N LEU A 131 5.44 -6.96 -8.33
CA LEU A 131 6.28 -8.14 -8.21
C LEU A 131 5.45 -9.34 -7.74
N ARG A 132 5.62 -10.49 -8.38
CA ARG A 132 5.04 -11.75 -7.90
C ARG A 132 6.05 -12.49 -7.02
N VAL A 133 5.64 -12.85 -5.81
CA VAL A 133 6.39 -13.71 -4.88
C VAL A 133 5.75 -15.10 -4.88
N ASP A 134 6.47 -16.12 -5.33
CA ASP A 134 5.98 -17.51 -5.36
C ASP A 134 6.07 -18.17 -3.97
N ASP A 135 5.07 -18.99 -3.63
CA ASP A 135 5.12 -19.86 -2.44
C ASP A 135 5.83 -21.20 -2.67
N GLY A 136 6.34 -21.44 -3.88
CA GLY A 136 6.94 -22.71 -4.30
C GLY A 136 5.94 -23.88 -4.43
N ARG A 137 4.64 -23.64 -4.22
CA ARG A 137 3.54 -24.62 -4.30
C ARG A 137 2.60 -24.33 -5.48
N GLY A 138 3.02 -23.44 -6.37
CA GLY A 138 2.29 -23.08 -7.60
C GLY A 138 1.34 -21.89 -7.46
N THR A 139 1.26 -21.26 -6.28
CA THR A 139 0.53 -19.98 -6.09
C THR A 139 1.50 -18.85 -5.76
N GLY A 140 1.03 -17.62 -5.86
CA GLY A 140 1.86 -16.43 -5.72
C GLY A 140 1.13 -15.27 -5.05
N LEU A 141 1.91 -14.36 -4.50
CA LEU A 141 1.48 -13.10 -3.94
C LEU A 141 1.96 -11.96 -4.83
N TYR A 142 1.03 -11.23 -5.43
CA TYR A 142 1.33 -10.01 -6.17
C TYR A 142 1.45 -8.84 -5.20
N LEU A 143 2.65 -8.28 -5.11
CA LEU A 143 2.92 -7.03 -4.41
C LEU A 143 2.82 -5.89 -5.45
N LEU A 144 1.78 -5.06 -5.35
CA LEU A 144 1.49 -3.97 -6.27
C LEU A 144 1.86 -2.64 -5.62
N GLY A 145 2.83 -1.92 -6.16
CA GLY A 145 3.46 -0.78 -5.49
C GLY A 145 3.31 0.55 -6.21
N ALA A 146 2.93 1.60 -5.48
CA ALA A 146 2.88 2.96 -5.99
C ALA A 146 3.07 4.00 -4.87
N THR A 147 3.74 5.13 -5.14
CA THR A 147 3.76 6.25 -4.17
C THR A 147 2.35 6.72 -3.81
N LEU A 148 1.38 6.47 -4.70
CA LEU A 148 -0.03 6.84 -4.68
C LEU A 148 -0.29 8.33 -4.77
N TRP A 149 0.50 9.18 -4.12
CA TRP A 149 0.20 10.62 -3.96
C TRP A 149 -1.21 10.82 -3.38
N THR A 150 -1.70 12.06 -3.34
CA THR A 150 -3.09 12.32 -2.94
C THR A 150 -3.85 13.07 -4.03
N ASP A 151 -5.15 12.78 -4.12
CA ASP A 151 -6.12 13.57 -4.89
C ASP A 151 -6.57 14.86 -4.17
N TRP A 152 -6.10 15.06 -2.93
CA TRP A 152 -6.50 16.14 -2.03
C TRP A 152 -7.98 16.14 -1.64
N ALA A 153 -8.73 15.08 -2.00
CA ALA A 153 -10.18 15.04 -1.90
C ALA A 153 -10.70 14.23 -0.71
N LEU A 154 -9.84 13.96 0.28
CA LEU A 154 -10.21 13.24 1.51
C LEU A 154 -11.45 13.82 2.20
N HIS A 155 -11.62 15.15 2.15
CA HIS A 155 -12.77 15.86 2.74
C HIS A 155 -13.79 16.30 1.68
N GLY A 156 -13.79 15.63 0.53
CA GLY A 156 -14.66 15.90 -0.61
C GLY A 156 -14.08 16.87 -1.63
N SER A 157 -14.59 16.78 -2.86
CA SER A 157 -14.09 17.50 -4.03
C SER A 157 -14.13 19.03 -3.90
N ARG A 158 -15.11 19.58 -3.17
CA ARG A 158 -15.22 21.03 -2.93
C ARG A 158 -14.08 21.55 -2.07
N ARG A 159 -13.70 20.82 -1.03
CA ARG A 159 -12.61 21.19 -0.10
C ARG A 159 -11.23 20.97 -0.70
N ALA A 160 -11.11 20.04 -1.66
CA ALA A 160 -9.85 19.74 -2.33
C ALA A 160 -9.16 20.98 -2.94
N THR A 161 -9.93 21.93 -3.47
CA THR A 161 -9.36 23.18 -4.03
C THR A 161 -8.70 24.04 -2.95
N LEU A 162 -9.31 24.17 -1.78
CA LEU A 162 -8.73 24.91 -0.65
C LEU A 162 -7.49 24.19 -0.12
N ALA A 163 -7.58 22.87 0.07
CA ALA A 163 -6.46 22.04 0.50
C ALA A 163 -5.23 22.22 -0.39
N ARG A 164 -5.41 22.14 -1.73
CA ARG A 164 -4.32 22.39 -2.70
C ARG A 164 -3.77 23.82 -2.61
N GLY A 165 -4.64 24.81 -2.40
CA GLY A 165 -4.26 26.21 -2.24
C GLY A 165 -3.31 26.41 -1.06
N HIS A 166 -3.65 25.88 0.11
CA HIS A 166 -2.79 25.92 1.30
C HIS A 166 -1.52 25.10 1.12
N ALA A 167 -1.65 23.83 0.68
CA ALA A 167 -0.51 22.93 0.55
C ALA A 167 0.58 23.48 -0.37
N ARG A 168 0.23 24.21 -1.43
CA ARG A 168 1.18 24.89 -2.31
C ARG A 168 2.20 25.75 -1.57
N HIS A 169 1.81 26.35 -0.45
CA HIS A 169 2.64 27.28 0.31
C HIS A 169 3.28 26.62 1.55
N HIS A 170 2.69 25.56 2.09
CA HIS A 170 3.11 24.96 3.35
C HIS A 170 3.80 23.59 3.20
N LEU A 171 3.40 22.79 2.21
CA LEU A 171 3.95 21.44 2.02
C LEU A 171 5.40 21.51 1.50
N GLY A 172 6.29 20.74 2.12
CA GLY A 172 7.71 20.67 1.76
C GLY A 172 7.93 20.28 0.30
N ASP A 173 7.10 19.37 -0.20
CA ASP A 173 7.13 18.81 -1.55
C ASP A 173 7.09 19.91 -2.62
N CYS A 174 6.22 20.91 -2.43
CA CYS A 174 6.03 22.01 -3.38
C CYS A 174 7.28 22.87 -3.56
N ARG A 175 8.19 22.85 -2.58
CA ARG A 175 9.45 23.59 -2.61
C ARG A 175 10.61 22.75 -3.10
N ARG A 176 10.63 21.47 -2.77
CA ARG A 176 11.79 20.58 -2.95
C ARG A 176 11.70 19.71 -4.21
N ILE A 177 10.51 19.23 -4.55
CA ILE A 177 10.33 18.33 -5.69
C ILE A 177 10.27 19.15 -6.98
N ARG A 178 11.01 18.68 -7.98
CA ARG A 178 11.01 19.24 -9.34
C ARG A 178 10.38 18.28 -10.32
N ARG A 179 9.65 18.82 -11.29
CA ARG A 179 9.25 18.13 -12.53
C ARG A 179 10.11 18.60 -13.70
N ALA A 180 9.91 17.98 -14.86
CA ALA A 180 10.64 18.29 -16.08
C ALA A 180 10.75 19.81 -16.33
N GLY A 181 11.95 20.25 -16.73
CA GLY A 181 12.27 21.67 -16.91
C GLY A 181 12.54 22.42 -15.59
N ALA A 182 12.90 21.71 -14.52
CA ALA A 182 13.16 22.27 -13.19
C ALA A 182 11.96 23.05 -12.59
N LEU A 183 10.75 22.76 -13.05
CA LEU A 183 9.54 23.40 -12.54
C LEU A 183 9.16 22.79 -11.19
N PRO A 184 8.55 23.55 -10.26
CA PRO A 184 8.03 22.98 -9.02
C PRO A 184 6.96 21.92 -9.30
N TYR A 185 6.99 20.84 -8.52
CA TYR A 185 5.91 19.86 -8.45
C TYR A 185 4.83 20.37 -7.49
N LEU A 186 3.62 20.61 -8.00
CA LEU A 186 2.54 21.27 -7.28
C LEU A 186 1.43 20.28 -6.90
N PRO A 187 0.49 20.66 -6.01
CA PRO A 187 -0.60 19.79 -5.60
C PRO A 187 -1.47 19.27 -6.75
N HIS A 188 -1.59 20.03 -7.85
CA HIS A 188 -2.27 19.56 -9.06
C HIS A 188 -1.50 18.45 -9.78
N ASP A 189 -0.16 18.50 -9.77
CA ASP A 189 0.69 17.44 -10.33
C ASP A 189 0.54 16.15 -9.49
N ALA A 190 0.49 16.28 -8.16
CA ALA A 190 0.20 15.19 -7.23
C ALA A 190 -1.16 14.55 -7.50
N GLY A 191 -2.22 15.35 -7.67
CA GLY A 191 -3.55 14.82 -8.00
C GLY A 191 -3.59 14.09 -9.35
N GLY A 192 -2.85 14.58 -10.36
CA GLY A 192 -2.71 13.90 -11.64
C GLY A 192 -1.93 12.60 -11.55
N ALA A 193 -0.87 12.55 -10.73
CA ALA A 193 -0.13 11.32 -10.46
C ALA A 193 -0.98 10.31 -9.70
N HIS A 194 -1.75 10.77 -8.71
CA HIS A 194 -2.68 9.93 -7.96
C HIS A 194 -3.70 9.24 -8.84
N ALA A 195 -4.33 9.98 -9.77
CA ALA A 195 -5.29 9.39 -10.69
C ALA A 195 -4.68 8.25 -11.52
N ARG A 196 -3.40 8.37 -11.93
CA ARG A 196 -2.68 7.30 -12.64
C ARG A 196 -2.37 6.11 -11.74
N SER A 197 -1.85 6.34 -10.54
CA SER A 197 -1.54 5.26 -9.59
C SER A 197 -2.80 4.50 -9.17
N ARG A 198 -3.92 5.20 -8.93
CA ARG A 198 -5.22 4.57 -8.66
C ARG A 198 -5.67 3.69 -9.82
N ALA A 199 -5.59 4.20 -11.06
CA ALA A 199 -5.98 3.44 -12.24
C ALA A 199 -5.10 2.18 -12.43
N PHE A 200 -3.79 2.30 -12.19
CA PHE A 200 -2.87 1.16 -12.18
C PHE A 200 -3.29 0.10 -11.15
N ILE A 201 -3.54 0.52 -9.89
CA ILE A 201 -3.94 -0.40 -8.81
C ILE A 201 -5.26 -1.10 -9.17
N GLU A 202 -6.26 -0.35 -9.64
CA GLU A 202 -7.57 -0.90 -9.99
C GLU A 202 -7.49 -1.91 -11.14
N ASP A 203 -6.72 -1.61 -12.20
CA ASP A 203 -6.50 -2.54 -13.32
C ASP A 203 -5.72 -3.78 -12.90
N ALA A 204 -4.66 -3.62 -12.10
CA ALA A 204 -3.83 -4.73 -11.62
C ALA A 204 -4.64 -5.68 -10.72
N LEU A 205 -5.42 -5.14 -9.79
CA LEU A 205 -6.32 -5.93 -8.93
C LEU A 205 -7.39 -6.66 -9.74
N GLY A 206 -8.02 -5.96 -10.69
CA GLY A 206 -8.98 -6.56 -11.61
C GLY A 206 -8.37 -7.69 -12.43
N SER A 207 -7.15 -7.47 -12.93
CA SER A 207 -6.39 -8.44 -13.73
C SER A 207 -6.06 -9.71 -12.94
N VAL A 208 -5.64 -9.59 -11.67
CA VAL A 208 -5.35 -10.74 -10.81
C VAL A 208 -6.60 -11.62 -10.65
N VAL A 209 -7.73 -11.02 -10.25
CA VAL A 209 -8.94 -11.81 -9.96
C VAL A 209 -9.60 -12.33 -11.24
N ALA A 210 -9.58 -11.58 -12.34
CA ALA A 210 -10.13 -12.04 -13.62
C ALA A 210 -9.37 -13.27 -14.14
N GLN A 211 -8.04 -13.24 -14.11
CA GLN A 211 -7.21 -14.37 -14.54
C GLN A 211 -7.36 -15.57 -13.61
N ALA A 212 -7.41 -15.34 -12.28
CA ALA A 212 -7.61 -16.41 -11.31
C ALA A 212 -8.97 -17.13 -11.47
N THR A 213 -9.96 -16.48 -12.08
CA THR A 213 -11.28 -17.08 -12.40
C THR A 213 -11.35 -17.64 -13.83
N GLY A 214 -10.25 -17.63 -14.58
CA GLY A 214 -10.12 -18.28 -15.88
C GLY A 214 -10.36 -17.37 -17.10
N PHE A 215 -10.53 -16.06 -16.89
CA PHE A 215 -10.54 -15.11 -18.02
C PHE A 215 -9.12 -14.91 -18.54
N ARG A 216 -8.98 -14.83 -19.87
CA ARG A 216 -7.69 -14.50 -20.48
C ARG A 216 -7.37 -13.02 -20.21
N PRO A 217 -6.15 -12.67 -19.80
CA PRO A 217 -5.78 -11.28 -19.65
C PRO A 217 -5.82 -10.57 -21.00
N SER A 218 -6.08 -9.26 -20.95
CA SER A 218 -5.82 -8.39 -22.09
C SER A 218 -4.31 -8.41 -22.41
N PRO A 219 -3.89 -8.32 -23.68
CA PRO A 219 -2.47 -8.16 -24.03
C PRO A 219 -1.80 -6.94 -23.41
N VAL A 220 -2.59 -5.98 -22.94
CA VAL A 220 -2.12 -4.76 -22.26
C VAL A 220 -2.43 -4.77 -20.75
N ALA A 221 -2.87 -5.89 -20.19
CA ALA A 221 -3.09 -6.00 -18.75
C ALA A 221 -1.76 -5.79 -18.01
N LEU A 222 -1.81 -4.99 -16.94
CA LEU A 222 -0.62 -4.63 -16.15
C LEU A 222 -0.06 -5.80 -15.34
N VAL A 223 -0.91 -6.79 -15.04
CA VAL A 223 -0.52 -8.08 -14.46
C VAL A 223 -0.84 -9.18 -15.45
N GLN A 224 0.15 -10.04 -15.72
CA GLN A 224 0.02 -11.20 -16.59
C GLN A 224 0.25 -12.48 -15.77
N ASP A 225 -0.27 -13.60 -16.25
CA ASP A 225 -0.05 -14.95 -15.71
C ASP A 225 -0.51 -15.17 -14.24
N ALA A 226 -1.54 -14.46 -13.80
CA ALA A 226 -2.17 -14.73 -12.50
C ALA A 226 -2.89 -16.07 -12.48
N ARG A 227 -2.61 -16.87 -11.45
CA ARG A 227 -3.06 -18.27 -11.34
C ARG A 227 -4.20 -18.41 -10.33
N PRO A 228 -5.04 -19.45 -10.45
CA PRO A 228 -6.02 -19.77 -9.41
C PRO A 228 -5.36 -19.90 -8.03
N GLY A 229 -5.81 -19.09 -7.08
CA GLY A 229 -5.26 -19.03 -5.72
C GLY A 229 -4.16 -17.98 -5.51
N ASP A 230 -3.72 -17.29 -6.56
CA ASP A 230 -2.88 -16.09 -6.42
C ASP A 230 -3.67 -14.99 -5.69
N ARG A 231 -2.96 -14.17 -4.92
CA ARG A 231 -3.51 -13.07 -4.12
C ARG A 231 -2.80 -11.76 -4.43
N ALA A 232 -3.43 -10.64 -4.10
CA ALA A 232 -2.85 -9.32 -4.26
C ALA A 232 -2.72 -8.60 -2.91
N VAL A 233 -1.57 -7.94 -2.73
CA VAL A 233 -1.28 -6.98 -1.67
C VAL A 233 -0.95 -5.67 -2.35
N VAL A 234 -1.55 -4.59 -1.88
CA VAL A 234 -1.20 -3.24 -2.36
C VAL A 234 -0.23 -2.60 -1.37
N VAL A 235 0.80 -1.94 -1.88
CA VAL A 235 1.79 -1.20 -1.11
C VAL A 235 1.78 0.24 -1.61
N THR A 236 1.40 1.18 -0.75
CA THR A 236 1.46 2.60 -1.10
C THR A 236 2.26 3.40 -0.11
N HIS A 237 2.80 4.56 -0.50
CA HIS A 237 3.34 5.45 0.53
C HIS A 237 2.20 6.20 1.22
N HIS A 238 1.38 6.95 0.46
CA HIS A 238 0.25 7.67 1.02
C HIS A 238 -0.88 6.72 1.43
N ALA A 239 -1.66 7.15 2.42
CA ALA A 239 -2.65 6.29 3.04
C ALA A 239 -3.93 6.15 2.19
N PRO A 240 -4.55 4.96 2.16
CA PRO A 240 -5.68 4.69 1.26
C PRO A 240 -7.05 4.92 1.90
N SER A 241 -7.11 5.39 3.15
CA SER A 241 -8.35 5.67 3.88
C SER A 241 -8.13 6.65 5.02
N ALA A 242 -9.12 7.51 5.27
CA ALA A 242 -9.17 8.41 6.43
C ALA A 242 -9.11 7.65 7.77
N ARG A 243 -9.53 6.37 7.83
CA ARG A 243 -9.53 5.54 9.05
C ARG A 243 -8.14 5.24 9.58
N THR A 244 -7.12 5.41 8.75
CA THR A 244 -5.72 5.20 9.09
C THR A 244 -5.09 6.45 9.73
N LEU A 245 -5.75 7.59 9.61
CA LEU A 245 -5.32 8.84 10.19
C LEU A 245 -5.77 8.93 11.64
N PRO A 246 -4.93 9.45 12.56
CA PRO A 246 -5.38 9.69 13.91
C PRO A 246 -6.27 10.94 13.99
N PRO A 247 -7.04 11.12 15.07
CA PRO A 247 -7.99 12.23 15.19
C PRO A 247 -7.35 13.63 15.01
N GLU A 248 -6.10 13.81 15.40
CA GLU A 248 -5.39 15.09 15.45
C GLU A 248 -5.15 15.70 14.06
N VAL A 249 -5.14 14.89 13.00
CA VAL A 249 -4.97 15.37 11.61
C VAL A 249 -6.29 15.45 10.85
N LEU A 250 -7.41 15.17 11.52
CA LEU A 250 -8.74 15.33 10.95
C LEU A 250 -9.12 16.83 10.88
N PRO A 251 -10.02 17.23 9.97
CA PRO A 251 -10.41 18.64 9.76
C PRO A 251 -10.93 19.35 10.99
N GLU A 252 -11.43 18.60 11.98
CA GLU A 252 -11.94 19.14 13.22
C GLU A 252 -10.82 19.69 14.12
N LEU A 253 -9.59 19.17 13.96
CA LEU A 253 -8.45 19.43 14.85
C LEU A 253 -7.20 19.97 14.12
N ALA A 254 -7.17 19.93 12.79
CA ALA A 254 -6.09 20.46 11.97
C ALA A 254 -6.62 21.20 10.73
N ASP A 255 -5.75 21.98 10.09
CA ASP A 255 -6.06 22.58 8.79
C ASP A 255 -6.43 21.46 7.78
N GLU A 256 -7.47 21.71 6.98
CA GLU A 256 -8.02 20.70 6.05
C GLU A 256 -6.99 20.10 5.07
N TRP A 257 -5.91 20.83 4.77
CA TRP A 257 -4.86 20.35 3.87
C TRP A 257 -3.99 19.27 4.48
N VAL A 258 -3.90 19.17 5.82
CA VAL A 258 -3.00 18.22 6.50
C VAL A 258 -3.45 16.80 6.22
N GLY A 259 -4.67 16.42 6.62
CA GLY A 259 -5.22 15.09 6.32
C GLY A 259 -5.25 14.80 4.82
N ALA A 260 -5.67 15.77 4.01
CA ALA A 260 -5.71 15.65 2.54
C ALA A 260 -4.33 15.50 1.86
N SER A 261 -3.24 15.84 2.56
CA SER A 261 -1.87 15.60 2.10
C SER A 261 -1.36 14.20 2.43
N LEU A 262 -2.00 13.49 3.37
CA LEU A 262 -1.58 12.18 3.85
C LEU A 262 -2.38 11.03 3.24
N ALA A 263 -3.69 11.25 3.01
CA ALA A 263 -4.60 10.20 2.58
C ALA A 263 -5.56 10.61 1.46
N SER A 264 -6.04 9.59 0.74
CA SER A 264 -7.18 9.65 -0.19
C SER A 264 -8.16 8.52 0.12
N ASP A 265 -9.41 8.63 -0.30
CA ASP A 265 -10.42 7.58 -0.07
C ASP A 265 -10.40 6.54 -1.22
N LEU A 266 -9.85 5.36 -0.92
CA LEU A 266 -9.81 4.20 -1.79
C LEU A 266 -10.59 3.00 -1.21
N GLU A 267 -11.46 3.21 -0.21
CA GLU A 267 -12.22 2.12 0.45
C GLU A 267 -13.10 1.34 -0.52
N GLY A 268 -13.53 1.98 -1.63
CA GLY A 268 -14.26 1.31 -2.71
C GLY A 268 -13.49 0.18 -3.38
N LEU A 269 -12.16 0.30 -3.53
CA LEU A 269 -11.32 -0.78 -4.08
C LEU A 269 -11.19 -1.94 -3.09
N MET A 270 -11.18 -1.63 -1.79
CA MET A 270 -11.04 -2.60 -0.71
C MET A 270 -12.30 -3.44 -0.48
N SER A 271 -13.46 -2.95 -0.93
CA SER A 271 -14.74 -3.65 -0.85
C SER A 271 -15.20 -4.23 -2.19
N GLY A 272 -14.45 -3.96 -3.26
CA GLY A 272 -14.76 -4.42 -4.62
C GLY A 272 -14.44 -5.90 -4.84
N TRP A 273 -14.86 -6.41 -5.99
CA TRP A 273 -14.60 -7.81 -6.38
C TRP A 273 -13.10 -8.15 -6.45
N GLY A 274 -12.27 -7.15 -6.79
CA GLY A 274 -10.83 -7.25 -6.90
C GLY A 274 -10.08 -6.94 -5.61
N ALA A 275 -10.78 -6.85 -4.47
CA ALA A 275 -10.20 -6.35 -3.23
C ALA A 275 -8.89 -7.08 -2.85
N PRO A 276 -7.82 -6.35 -2.52
CA PRO A 276 -6.59 -6.97 -2.05
C PRO A 276 -6.80 -7.60 -0.68
N THR A 277 -6.02 -8.62 -0.35
CA THR A 277 -6.09 -9.23 0.99
C THR A 277 -5.46 -8.33 2.05
N LEU A 278 -4.51 -7.49 1.65
CA LEU A 278 -3.76 -6.59 2.52
C LEU A 278 -3.38 -5.30 1.76
N TRP A 279 -3.42 -4.18 2.47
CA TRP A 279 -2.90 -2.90 2.03
C TRP A 279 -1.86 -2.40 3.02
N ILE A 280 -0.61 -2.28 2.59
CA ILE A 280 0.50 -1.77 3.39
C ILE A 280 0.71 -0.30 3.01
N HIS A 281 0.84 0.60 4.00
CA HIS A 281 1.20 1.99 3.69
C HIS A 281 2.12 2.65 4.72
N GLY A 282 2.54 3.87 4.40
CA GLY A 282 3.27 4.79 5.28
C GLY A 282 2.55 6.13 5.41
N SER A 283 3.32 7.22 5.54
CA SER A 283 2.81 8.60 5.56
C SER A 283 1.75 8.86 6.63
N VAL A 284 1.84 8.14 7.75
CA VAL A 284 0.94 8.29 8.91
C VAL A 284 1.73 8.43 10.20
N PRO A 285 1.26 9.26 11.15
CA PRO A 285 2.02 9.62 12.36
C PRO A 285 2.18 8.48 13.38
N GLY A 286 1.68 7.28 13.11
CA GLY A 286 1.85 6.12 13.99
C GLY A 286 1.31 4.83 13.38
N PRO A 287 1.51 3.69 14.06
CA PRO A 287 1.08 2.40 13.54
C PRO A 287 -0.43 2.29 13.30
N VAL A 288 -0.78 1.49 12.30
CA VAL A 288 -2.14 1.23 11.85
C VAL A 288 -2.31 -0.27 11.67
N ASP A 289 -3.43 -0.79 12.15
CA ASP A 289 -3.93 -2.13 11.84
C ASP A 289 -5.46 -2.11 11.92
N VAL A 290 -6.10 -1.94 10.77
CA VAL A 290 -7.56 -1.81 10.65
C VAL A 290 -8.07 -2.63 9.47
N THR A 291 -9.36 -2.90 9.41
CA THR A 291 -9.97 -3.65 8.30
C THR A 291 -11.07 -2.83 7.65
N VAL A 292 -11.09 -2.80 6.31
CA VAL A 292 -12.14 -2.21 5.48
C VAL A 292 -12.61 -3.26 4.48
N GLY A 293 -13.88 -3.65 4.56
CA GLY A 293 -14.38 -4.77 3.77
C GLY A 293 -13.56 -6.04 4.05
N PRO A 294 -13.16 -6.81 3.03
CA PRO A 294 -12.22 -7.93 3.16
C PRO A 294 -10.73 -7.53 3.27
N THR A 295 -10.38 -6.25 3.14
CA THR A 295 -8.97 -5.80 3.11
C THR A 295 -8.48 -5.42 4.50
N ARG A 296 -7.38 -6.02 4.97
CA ARG A 296 -6.63 -5.51 6.13
C ARG A 296 -5.71 -4.36 5.69
N ILE A 297 -5.62 -3.29 6.46
CA ILE A 297 -4.76 -2.13 6.20
C ILE A 297 -3.75 -2.03 7.35
N VAL A 298 -2.47 -1.96 7.01
CA VAL A 298 -1.39 -1.90 8.01
C VAL A 298 -0.37 -0.81 7.68
N ALA A 299 0.20 -0.20 8.72
CA ALA A 299 1.36 0.68 8.62
C ALA A 299 2.26 0.51 9.85
N ASN A 300 3.56 0.53 9.64
CA ASN A 300 4.58 0.49 10.71
C ASN A 300 5.61 1.61 10.51
N PRO A 301 5.19 2.88 10.71
CA PRO A 301 6.03 4.05 10.50
C PRO A 301 6.97 4.30 11.67
N ARG A 302 8.20 4.76 11.39
CA ARG A 302 9.19 5.14 12.42
C ARG A 302 9.15 6.60 12.88
N ILE A 303 8.24 7.39 12.34
CA ILE A 303 8.22 8.86 12.47
C ILE A 303 8.63 9.35 13.86
N SER A 304 9.74 10.08 13.88
CA SER A 304 10.26 10.80 15.03
C SER A 304 9.50 12.12 15.22
N GLY A 305 9.00 12.38 16.44
CA GLY A 305 8.56 13.71 16.86
C GLY A 305 7.04 13.94 16.94
N TRP A 306 6.21 12.95 16.54
CA TRP A 306 4.78 12.94 16.84
C TRP A 306 4.50 11.90 17.92
N GLU A 307 4.81 12.24 19.18
CA GLU A 307 4.51 11.39 20.35
C GLU A 307 3.00 11.41 20.66
N CYS A 308 2.18 10.87 19.76
CA CYS A 308 0.74 10.68 19.99
C CYS A 308 0.47 9.37 20.74
N GLY A 309 1.18 9.08 21.85
CA GLY A 309 0.85 7.98 22.78
C GLY A 309 0.65 6.56 22.19
N ARG A 310 0.95 6.34 20.90
CA ARG A 310 0.80 5.08 20.18
C ARG A 310 2.06 4.26 20.35
N ALA A 311 1.92 2.93 20.25
CA ALA A 311 3.06 2.03 20.29
C ALA A 311 4.11 2.47 19.25
N PRO A 312 5.40 2.48 19.61
CA PRO A 312 6.45 2.91 18.71
C PRO A 312 6.58 1.92 17.55
N PHE A 313 7.24 2.38 16.49
CA PHE A 313 7.77 1.52 15.43
C PHE A 313 8.36 0.21 15.97
N ASP A 314 7.90 -0.89 15.41
CA ASP A 314 8.41 -2.22 15.73
C ASP A 314 9.38 -2.68 14.62
N PRO A 315 10.70 -2.75 14.89
CA PRO A 315 11.68 -3.17 13.89
C PRO A 315 11.53 -4.64 13.47
N THR A 316 10.71 -5.42 14.17
CA THR A 316 10.45 -6.84 13.92
C THR A 316 9.01 -7.13 13.47
N PHE A 317 8.26 -6.11 13.07
CA PHE A 317 6.85 -6.24 12.70
C PHE A 317 6.62 -7.14 11.49
N ILE A 318 6.01 -8.30 11.71
CA ILE A 318 5.62 -9.27 10.68
C ILE A 318 4.11 -9.23 10.48
N VAL A 319 3.69 -9.20 9.21
CA VAL A 319 2.30 -9.32 8.80
C VAL A 319 2.11 -10.62 8.02
N GLU A 320 1.12 -11.38 8.44
CA GLU A 320 0.78 -12.66 7.85
C GLU A 320 -0.36 -12.53 6.82
N VAL A 321 -0.21 -13.21 5.68
CA VAL A 321 -1.18 -13.25 4.56
C VAL A 321 -1.55 -14.67 4.20
#